data_AF-A0A165Q799-F1
#
_entry.id   AF-A0A165Q799-F1
#
_cell.length_a   1.000
_cell.length_b   1.000
_cell.length_c   1.000
_cell.angle_alpha   90.00
_cell.angle_beta   90.00
_cell.angle_gamma   90.00
#
_symmetry.space_group_name_H-M   'P 1'
#
loop_
_entity.id
_entity.type
_entity.pdbx_description
1 polymer ?
#
loop_
_entity_poly.entity_id
_entity_poly.type
_entity_poly.pdbx_seq_one_letter_code
_entity_poly.pdbx_strand_id
1 'polypeptide(L)'
;MSSQPDDQHNVHDDPSTSKTIQEHPLATTPTPATTTTTDEQPQPPPPTQNGIPNKIVDDAPRDTQQPIPDDEDDEEPEDGEARRIPDDGSDFEIETEARSSSPPVDDDSVQLNVGCGIPCRFYNHDRCTRGAACGYLHGPDDKSVRDSHGKNVCLYFLLGECKFGIPKCAYSHRKDFLPAGGWWETDDGVNDEKKRIEDEKTALKQAAKERKQRREKEGQGQNHHQQPRSGGGGQRRGGGSGGGGRRFDQHGHDSRHHHGASTSSHTHTQPQTPALPFYLPQQGAAMSVHELAERMQNFGFTERQLVDLANYGVKPWDEGAWTTLNMLYHY
;
A
#
# COMPACT_ATOMS: atom_id res chain seq x y z
N MET A 1 -20.08 -41.76 -36.22
CA MET A 1 -18.67 -42.18 -36.08
C MET A 1 -18.02 -41.20 -35.14
N SER A 2 -18.13 -41.49 -33.84
CA SER A 2 -17.63 -40.63 -32.76
C SER A 2 -16.30 -41.21 -32.30
N SER A 3 -15.22 -40.47 -32.52
CA SER A 3 -13.89 -40.84 -32.06
C SER A 3 -13.61 -40.10 -30.75
N GLN A 4 -13.45 -40.87 -29.67
CA GLN A 4 -12.89 -40.38 -28.40
C GLN A 4 -11.36 -40.33 -28.52
N PRO A 5 -10.66 -39.36 -27.90
CA PRO A 5 -9.22 -39.42 -27.74
C PRO A 5 -8.81 -40.20 -26.48
N ASP A 6 -7.80 -41.05 -26.63
CA ASP A 6 -7.14 -41.84 -25.60
C ASP A 6 -6.26 -40.96 -24.69
N ASP A 7 -6.54 -41.00 -23.39
CA ASP A 7 -5.70 -40.47 -22.31
C ASP A 7 -4.51 -41.43 -22.07
N GLN A 8 -3.32 -41.02 -22.49
CA GLN A 8 -2.07 -41.74 -22.16
C GLN A 8 -1.45 -41.12 -20.91
N HIS A 9 -1.59 -41.82 -19.79
CA HIS A 9 -0.83 -41.57 -18.57
C HIS A 9 0.65 -41.89 -18.79
N ASN A 10 1.48 -40.85 -18.80
CA ASN A 10 2.94 -40.98 -18.81
C ASN A 10 3.42 -41.12 -17.36
N VAL A 11 3.82 -42.33 -16.99
CA VAL A 11 4.43 -42.66 -15.69
C VAL A 11 5.92 -42.35 -15.82
N HIS A 12 6.38 -41.26 -15.19
CA HIS A 12 7.81 -40.97 -15.12
C HIS A 12 8.41 -41.67 -13.90
N ASP A 13 9.31 -42.62 -14.19
CA ASP A 13 10.18 -43.31 -13.25
C ASP A 13 11.12 -42.34 -12.50
N ASP A 14 11.18 -42.52 -11.18
CA ASP A 14 12.08 -41.84 -10.25
C ASP A 14 13.47 -42.52 -10.25
N PRO A 15 14.57 -41.85 -10.67
CA PRO A 15 15.91 -42.40 -10.49
C PRO A 15 16.43 -42.10 -9.08
N SER A 16 16.30 -43.11 -8.23
CA SER A 16 17.05 -43.29 -6.99
C SER A 16 18.56 -43.03 -7.20
N THR A 17 19.05 -41.89 -6.71
CA THR A 17 20.49 -41.60 -6.66
C THR A 17 21.02 -41.90 -5.27
N SER A 18 21.65 -43.08 -5.16
CA SER A 18 22.50 -43.44 -4.04
C SER A 18 23.73 -42.53 -4.02
N LYS A 19 23.82 -41.61 -3.04
CA LYS A 19 25.03 -40.84 -2.77
C LYS A 19 25.93 -41.60 -1.80
N THR A 20 27.02 -42.11 -2.36
CA THR A 20 28.23 -42.59 -1.67
C THR A 20 28.75 -41.51 -0.71
N ILE A 21 28.81 -41.85 0.57
CA ILE A 21 29.51 -41.10 1.61
C ILE A 21 31.00 -41.31 1.38
N GLN A 22 31.70 -40.25 0.96
CA GLN A 22 33.15 -40.22 0.88
C GLN A 22 33.64 -39.46 2.13
N GLU A 23 34.19 -40.19 3.08
CA GLU A 23 34.82 -39.65 4.28
C GLU A 23 36.09 -38.88 3.89
N HIS A 24 36.15 -37.59 4.23
CA HIS A 24 37.38 -36.79 4.16
C HIS A 24 38.11 -36.84 5.52
N PRO A 25 39.44 -37.00 5.53
CA PRO A 25 40.22 -37.05 6.77
C PRO A 25 40.37 -35.66 7.42
N LEU A 26 40.33 -35.66 8.75
CA LEU A 26 40.54 -34.51 9.63
C LEU A 26 41.88 -33.82 9.33
N ALA A 27 41.82 -32.55 8.92
CA ALA A 27 42.97 -31.67 8.88
C ALA A 27 43.21 -31.06 10.26
N THR A 28 44.42 -31.28 10.74
CA THR A 28 45.01 -30.81 11.99
C THR A 28 45.00 -29.28 12.08
N THR A 29 44.47 -28.74 13.17
CA THR A 29 44.57 -27.33 13.54
C THR A 29 46.01 -26.96 13.93
N PRO A 30 46.64 -25.93 13.35
CA PRO A 30 47.80 -25.30 13.95
C PRO A 30 47.37 -24.20 14.94
N THR A 31 47.92 -24.30 16.15
CA THR A 31 47.97 -23.29 17.22
C THR A 31 48.44 -21.92 16.70
N PRO A 32 47.79 -20.80 17.07
CA PRO A 32 48.38 -19.49 16.86
C PRO A 32 49.40 -19.18 17.95
N ALA A 33 50.66 -18.99 17.53
CA ALA A 33 51.73 -18.44 18.35
C ALA A 33 51.48 -16.94 18.59
N THR A 34 51.63 -16.54 19.84
CA THR A 34 51.63 -15.16 20.30
C THR A 34 52.90 -14.47 19.83
N THR A 35 52.81 -13.53 18.90
CA THR A 35 53.88 -12.58 18.59
C THR A 35 53.40 -11.15 18.85
N THR A 36 53.89 -10.62 19.96
CA THR A 36 53.88 -9.20 20.31
C THR A 36 54.82 -8.47 19.36
N THR A 37 54.28 -7.77 18.36
CA THR A 37 55.04 -6.84 17.52
C THR A 37 54.48 -5.44 17.69
N THR A 38 55.30 -4.65 18.37
CA THR A 38 55.26 -3.21 18.58
C THR A 38 55.38 -2.45 17.25
N ASP A 39 54.63 -1.36 17.13
CA ASP A 39 54.91 -0.15 16.35
C ASP A 39 55.07 -0.26 14.83
N GLU A 40 54.15 0.37 14.09
CA GLU A 40 54.43 1.54 13.24
C GLU A 40 53.18 1.76 12.36
N GLN A 41 52.51 2.89 12.53
CA GLN A 41 51.28 3.25 11.82
C GLN A 41 51.65 3.95 10.50
N PRO A 42 51.49 3.32 9.31
CA PRO A 42 51.78 4.00 8.05
C PRO A 42 50.69 5.06 7.80
N GLN A 43 51.12 6.30 7.61
CA GLN A 43 50.23 7.39 7.21
C GLN A 43 49.61 7.12 5.83
N PRO A 44 48.35 7.52 5.60
CA PRO A 44 47.73 7.39 4.29
C PRO A 44 48.46 8.29 3.27
N PRO A 45 48.66 7.83 2.02
CA PRO A 45 49.24 8.67 0.98
C PRO A 45 48.32 9.85 0.66
N PRO A 46 48.86 11.01 0.25
CA PRO A 46 48.08 12.17 -0.15
C PRO A 46 47.22 11.85 -1.39
N PRO A 47 46.04 12.48 -1.55
CA PRO A 47 45.17 12.24 -2.69
C PRO A 47 45.85 12.69 -3.99
N THR A 48 46.12 11.72 -4.86
CA THR A 48 46.59 11.96 -6.24
C THR A 48 45.48 12.66 -7.01
N GLN A 49 45.70 13.92 -7.39
CA GLN A 49 44.84 14.64 -8.32
C GLN A 49 44.96 14.01 -9.72
N ASN A 50 44.09 13.05 -10.01
CA ASN A 50 43.92 12.53 -11.37
C ASN A 50 43.19 13.58 -12.20
N GLY A 51 43.96 14.25 -13.07
CA GLY A 51 43.45 15.12 -14.11
C GLY A 51 42.50 14.37 -15.03
N ILE A 52 41.31 14.92 -15.20
CA ILE A 52 40.30 14.50 -16.18
C ILE A 52 40.73 15.05 -17.54
N PRO A 53 41.09 14.23 -18.54
CA PRO A 53 41.23 14.71 -19.90
C PRO A 53 39.84 14.92 -20.51
N ASN A 54 39.55 16.18 -20.86
CA ASN A 54 38.48 16.57 -21.78
C ASN A 54 38.60 15.75 -23.08
N LYS A 55 37.63 14.87 -23.34
CA LYS A 55 37.32 14.33 -24.66
C LYS A 55 35.92 14.84 -25.02
N ILE A 56 35.88 15.86 -25.87
CA ILE A 56 35.55 15.72 -27.30
C ILE A 56 34.09 15.29 -27.45
N VAL A 57 33.28 16.31 -27.72
CA VAL A 57 31.90 16.25 -28.19
C VAL A 57 31.94 15.77 -29.63
N ASP A 58 31.45 14.56 -29.87
CA ASP A 58 31.09 14.11 -31.22
C ASP A 58 29.55 14.13 -31.33
N ASP A 59 29.10 14.96 -32.25
CA ASP A 59 27.73 15.14 -32.73
C ASP A 59 27.08 13.79 -33.10
N ALA A 60 26.08 13.37 -32.31
CA ALA A 60 25.15 12.32 -32.70
C ALA A 60 23.84 12.94 -33.24
N PRO A 61 23.29 12.40 -34.34
CA PRO A 61 22.15 12.99 -35.03
C PRO A 61 20.87 12.91 -34.20
N ARG A 62 20.19 14.05 -34.20
CA ARG A 62 18.89 14.38 -33.63
C ARG A 62 17.85 13.32 -34.01
N ASP A 63 17.58 12.41 -33.08
CA ASP A 63 16.56 11.39 -33.22
C ASP A 63 15.18 12.04 -33.25
N THR A 64 14.35 11.48 -34.11
CA THR A 64 13.05 12.01 -34.52
C THR A 64 12.08 11.87 -33.36
N GLN A 65 11.67 13.00 -32.78
CA GLN A 65 10.53 13.04 -31.86
C GLN A 65 9.30 12.57 -32.63
N GLN A 66 8.89 11.33 -32.41
CA GLN A 66 7.54 10.91 -32.76
C GLN A 66 6.55 11.70 -31.89
N PRO A 67 5.45 12.19 -32.47
CA PRO A 67 4.43 12.89 -31.72
C PRO A 67 3.85 11.96 -30.65
N ILE A 68 3.97 12.40 -29.41
CA ILE A 68 3.27 11.82 -28.26
C ILE A 68 1.78 12.01 -28.56
N PRO A 69 0.97 10.95 -28.64
CA PRO A 69 -0.47 11.13 -28.75
C PRO A 69 -0.94 11.86 -27.50
N ASP A 70 -1.61 13.00 -27.71
CA ASP A 70 -2.31 13.73 -26.66
C ASP A 70 -3.36 12.79 -26.07
N ASP A 71 -3.06 12.19 -24.92
CA ASP A 71 -4.03 11.44 -24.11
C ASP A 71 -5.04 12.45 -23.58
N GLU A 72 -6.13 12.60 -24.33
CA GLU A 72 -7.29 13.43 -24.01
C GLU A 72 -7.87 13.04 -22.64
N ASP A 73 -7.84 14.01 -21.73
CA ASP A 73 -8.84 14.32 -20.71
C ASP A 73 -9.73 13.15 -20.25
N ASP A 74 -9.20 12.35 -19.31
CA ASP A 74 -9.96 11.42 -18.47
C ASP A 74 -10.81 12.25 -17.49
N GLU A 75 -11.92 12.83 -17.98
CA GLU A 75 -12.93 13.46 -17.13
C GLU A 75 -13.56 12.38 -16.25
N GLU A 76 -13.23 12.40 -14.95
CA GLU A 76 -13.89 11.57 -13.93
C GLU A 76 -15.39 11.93 -13.89
N PRO A 77 -16.30 10.99 -14.18
CA PRO A 77 -17.72 11.25 -14.00
C PRO A 77 -18.06 11.25 -12.50
N GLU A 78 -18.39 12.43 -11.98
CA GLU A 78 -19.06 12.60 -10.68
C GLU A 78 -20.56 12.31 -10.80
N ASP A 79 -20.99 11.11 -10.42
CA ASP A 79 -22.26 10.82 -9.74
C ASP A 79 -22.40 9.29 -9.56
N GLY A 80 -22.88 8.73 -8.45
CA GLY A 80 -23.80 9.29 -7.47
C GLY A 80 -25.16 8.61 -7.54
N GLU A 81 -25.25 7.28 -7.53
CA GLU A 81 -26.53 6.61 -7.18
C GLU A 81 -26.34 5.23 -6.55
N ALA A 82 -26.67 5.16 -5.26
CA ALA A 82 -26.70 3.94 -4.44
C ALA A 82 -27.77 2.97 -4.97
N ARG A 83 -27.32 1.89 -5.61
CA ARG A 83 -28.20 0.79 -6.04
C ARG A 83 -28.69 0.01 -4.83
N ARG A 84 -30.01 0.01 -4.64
CA ARG A 84 -30.71 -0.87 -3.70
C ARG A 84 -30.59 -2.31 -4.20
N ILE A 85 -29.94 -3.16 -3.41
CA ILE A 85 -29.88 -4.61 -3.63
C ILE A 85 -31.29 -5.17 -3.39
N PRO A 86 -31.88 -5.91 -4.36
CA PRO A 86 -33.13 -6.63 -4.13
C PRO A 86 -32.88 -7.76 -3.12
N ASP A 87 -33.67 -7.73 -2.05
CA ASP A 87 -33.78 -8.75 -1.01
C ASP A 87 -34.40 -10.01 -1.62
N ASP A 88 -33.57 -11.01 -1.96
CA ASP A 88 -34.03 -12.33 -2.40
C ASP A 88 -34.12 -13.28 -1.20
N GLY A 89 -35.29 -13.26 -0.55
CA GLY A 89 -35.65 -14.14 0.55
C GLY A 89 -35.63 -15.63 0.17
N SER A 90 -34.45 -16.23 0.17
CA SER A 90 -34.28 -17.68 0.11
C SER A 90 -34.17 -18.24 1.54
N ASP A 91 -35.32 -18.71 2.03
CA ASP A 91 -35.43 -19.64 3.14
C ASP A 91 -34.67 -20.94 2.78
N PHE A 92 -33.45 -21.08 3.29
CA PHE A 92 -32.73 -22.35 3.27
C PHE A 92 -32.75 -22.92 4.70
N GLU A 93 -33.70 -23.82 4.95
CA GLU A 93 -33.79 -24.60 6.20
C GLU A 93 -32.53 -25.48 6.35
N ILE A 94 -31.55 -24.99 7.09
CA ILE A 94 -30.42 -25.80 7.57
C ILE A 94 -30.86 -26.55 8.82
N GLU A 95 -31.16 -27.83 8.63
CA GLU A 95 -31.34 -28.80 9.70
C GLU A 95 -30.08 -28.83 10.58
N THR A 96 -30.20 -28.25 11.76
CA THR A 96 -29.15 -28.09 12.75
C THR A 96 -29.20 -29.31 13.67
N GLU A 97 -28.55 -30.40 13.27
CA GLU A 97 -28.37 -31.55 14.14
C GLU A 97 -27.38 -31.22 15.26
N ALA A 98 -27.92 -31.15 16.48
CA ALA A 98 -27.22 -30.89 17.72
C ALA A 98 -26.25 -32.02 18.08
N ARG A 99 -25.00 -31.90 17.63
CA ARG A 99 -23.86 -32.61 18.25
C ARG A 99 -23.17 -31.66 19.22
N SER A 100 -23.60 -31.77 20.48
CA SER A 100 -22.92 -31.22 21.66
C SER A 100 -21.58 -31.92 21.84
N SER A 101 -20.57 -31.43 21.13
CA SER A 101 -19.17 -31.61 21.46
C SER A 101 -18.63 -30.22 21.69
N SER A 102 -18.36 -29.88 22.95
CA SER A 102 -17.66 -28.64 23.29
C SER A 102 -16.41 -28.54 22.41
N PRO A 103 -16.28 -27.52 21.54
CA PRO A 103 -15.07 -27.36 20.76
C PRO A 103 -13.89 -27.25 21.74
N PRO A 104 -12.76 -27.93 21.47
CA PRO A 104 -11.54 -27.69 22.24
C PRO A 104 -11.33 -26.17 22.25
N VAL A 105 -11.23 -25.61 23.45
CA VAL A 105 -10.78 -24.23 23.63
C VAL A 105 -9.31 -24.22 23.26
N ASP A 106 -9.05 -24.12 21.96
CA ASP A 106 -7.73 -23.85 21.43
C ASP A 106 -7.36 -22.45 21.94
N ASP A 107 -6.68 -22.43 23.09
CA ASP A 107 -6.04 -21.28 23.74
C ASP A 107 -4.81 -20.82 22.93
N ASP A 108 -5.00 -20.72 21.61
CA ASP A 108 -4.09 -20.11 20.64
C ASP A 108 -4.75 -18.85 20.07
N SER A 109 -5.53 -18.14 20.90
CA SER A 109 -5.78 -16.71 20.70
C SER A 109 -4.51 -15.93 21.02
N VAL A 110 -3.40 -16.30 20.38
CA VAL A 110 -2.53 -15.29 19.81
C VAL A 110 -3.42 -14.51 18.87
N GLN A 111 -4.13 -13.53 19.42
CA GLN A 111 -4.44 -12.31 18.71
C GLN A 111 -3.09 -11.79 18.24
N LEU A 112 -2.64 -12.37 17.12
CA LEU A 112 -1.80 -11.74 16.15
C LEU A 112 -2.49 -10.40 16.02
N ASN A 113 -1.92 -9.40 16.69
CA ASN A 113 -2.25 -8.03 16.44
C ASN A 113 -2.02 -7.93 14.94
N VAL A 114 -3.11 -8.08 14.19
CA VAL A 114 -3.19 -7.78 12.78
C VAL A 114 -2.99 -6.28 12.81
N GLY A 115 -1.71 -5.91 12.91
CA GLY A 115 -1.28 -4.54 12.87
C GLY A 115 -1.87 -3.95 11.59
N CYS A 116 -1.88 -2.63 11.52
CA CYS A 116 -2.45 -1.84 10.44
C CYS A 116 -1.96 -2.14 9.00
N GLY A 117 -1.35 -3.29 8.71
CA GLY A 117 -0.70 -3.62 7.45
C GLY A 117 0.69 -2.99 7.33
N ILE A 118 1.10 -2.19 8.32
CA ILE A 118 2.29 -1.35 8.25
C ILE A 118 3.44 -2.00 9.03
N PRO A 119 4.61 -2.22 8.42
CA PRO A 119 5.78 -2.80 9.09
C PRO A 119 6.34 -1.87 10.18
N CYS A 120 6.75 -2.43 11.30
CA CYS A 120 7.37 -1.67 12.38
C CYS A 120 8.81 -1.32 12.05
N ARG A 121 9.06 -0.04 11.74
CA ARG A 121 10.42 0.46 11.47
C ARG A 121 11.41 0.21 12.61
N PHE A 122 10.99 0.41 13.86
CA PHE A 122 11.85 0.19 15.03
C PHE A 122 12.19 -1.28 15.26
N TYR A 123 11.31 -2.20 14.87
CA TYR A 123 11.61 -3.63 14.92
C TYR A 123 12.62 -4.04 13.85
N ASN A 124 12.49 -3.48 12.65
CA ASN A 124 13.35 -3.85 11.52
C ASN A 124 14.75 -3.22 11.60
N HIS A 125 14.87 -1.97 12.02
CA HIS A 125 16.19 -1.32 12.16
C HIS A 125 16.83 -1.62 13.50
N ASP A 126 16.07 -1.46 14.57
CA ASP A 126 16.55 -1.56 15.96
C ASP A 126 15.83 -2.70 16.70
N ARG A 127 15.58 -2.52 17.99
CA ARG A 127 14.73 -3.39 18.80
C ARG A 127 13.48 -2.59 19.16
N CYS A 128 12.32 -3.03 18.70
CA CYS A 128 11.05 -2.46 19.15
C CYS A 128 10.83 -2.82 20.63
N THR A 129 10.70 -1.82 21.49
CA THR A 129 10.48 -2.00 22.94
C THR A 129 9.04 -2.39 23.28
N ARG A 130 8.11 -2.22 22.34
CA ARG A 130 6.68 -2.52 22.54
C ARG A 130 6.37 -4.01 22.45
N GLY A 131 7.28 -4.82 21.89
CA GLY A 131 7.08 -6.27 21.77
C GLY A 131 5.75 -6.62 21.07
N ALA A 132 4.97 -7.51 21.68
CA ALA A 132 3.66 -7.93 21.18
C ALA A 132 2.59 -6.81 21.23
N ALA A 133 2.76 -5.80 22.08
CA ALA A 133 1.85 -4.65 22.17
C ALA A 133 2.13 -3.59 21.08
N CYS A 134 3.04 -3.86 20.13
CA CYS A 134 3.27 -2.97 19.01
C CYS A 134 2.08 -3.00 18.05
N GLY A 135 1.49 -1.84 17.75
CA GLY A 135 0.42 -1.71 16.75
C GLY A 135 0.89 -1.83 15.29
N TYR A 136 2.18 -2.06 15.06
CA TYR A 136 2.81 -2.24 13.75
C TYR A 136 3.27 -3.68 13.58
N LEU A 137 3.36 -4.15 12.34
CA LEU A 137 3.69 -5.54 12.02
C LEU A 137 5.17 -5.86 12.30
N HIS A 138 5.40 -6.92 13.05
CA HIS A 138 6.71 -7.56 13.24
C HIS A 138 6.87 -8.86 12.41
N GLY A 139 5.81 -9.27 11.71
CA GLY A 139 5.78 -10.48 10.88
C GLY A 139 6.26 -10.21 9.44
N PRO A 140 6.56 -11.28 8.67
CA PRO A 140 6.93 -11.17 7.27
C PRO A 140 5.79 -10.56 6.44
N ASP A 141 6.15 -9.87 5.36
CA ASP A 141 5.22 -9.33 4.37
C ASP A 141 5.74 -9.56 2.95
N ASP A 142 4.88 -9.32 1.95
CA ASP A 142 5.20 -9.54 0.53
C ASP A 142 6.31 -8.62 0.00
N LYS A 143 6.77 -7.65 0.80
CA LYS A 143 7.76 -6.64 0.43
C LYS A 143 9.07 -6.80 1.19
N SER A 144 9.24 -7.93 1.87
CA SER A 144 10.44 -8.21 2.63
C SER A 144 10.78 -9.69 2.71
N VAL A 145 12.05 -9.95 3.01
CA VAL A 145 12.56 -11.29 3.32
C VAL A 145 12.96 -11.31 4.78
N ARG A 146 12.60 -12.38 5.50
CA ARG A 146 12.91 -12.50 6.93
C ARG A 146 14.34 -12.98 7.15
N ASP A 147 15.08 -12.27 8.00
CA ASP A 147 16.42 -12.68 8.40
C ASP A 147 16.40 -13.67 9.58
N SER A 148 17.57 -14.22 9.91
CA SER A 148 17.76 -15.14 11.05
C SER A 148 17.52 -14.51 12.42
N HIS A 149 17.50 -13.18 12.52
CA HIS A 149 17.11 -12.44 13.73
C HIS A 149 15.62 -12.11 13.79
N GLY A 150 14.85 -12.56 12.79
CA GLY A 150 13.41 -12.34 12.69
C GLY A 150 13.01 -10.96 12.17
N LYS A 151 13.96 -10.13 11.72
CA LYS A 151 13.73 -8.81 11.11
C LYS A 151 13.39 -8.94 9.64
N ASN A 152 12.68 -7.95 9.11
CA ASN A 152 12.33 -7.90 7.71
C ASN A 152 13.36 -7.06 6.92
N VAL A 153 14.02 -7.70 5.96
CA VAL A 153 14.97 -7.09 5.03
C VAL A 153 14.22 -6.61 3.78
N CYS A 154 14.48 -5.38 3.36
CA CYS A 154 13.76 -4.74 2.26
C CYS A 154 13.97 -5.50 0.94
N LEU A 155 12.89 -5.94 0.30
CA LEU A 155 12.96 -6.63 -1.00
C LEU A 155 13.65 -5.75 -2.06
N TYR A 156 13.25 -4.49 -2.17
CA TYR A 156 13.86 -3.55 -3.13
C TYR A 156 15.33 -3.23 -2.83
N PHE A 157 15.79 -3.36 -1.60
CA PHE A 157 17.23 -3.25 -1.29
C PHE A 157 17.99 -4.45 -1.82
N LEU A 158 17.43 -5.66 -1.68
CA LEU A 158 18.04 -6.88 -2.23
C LEU A 158 18.16 -6.79 -3.77
N LEU A 159 17.18 -6.17 -4.42
CA LEU A 159 17.16 -5.89 -5.86
C LEU A 159 18.02 -4.67 -6.28
N GLY A 160 18.53 -3.88 -5.35
CA GLY A 160 19.30 -2.66 -5.65
C GLY A 160 18.48 -1.42 -6.07
N GLU A 161 17.17 -1.44 -5.86
CA GLU A 161 16.21 -0.41 -6.34
C GLU A 161 15.51 0.37 -5.21
N CYS A 162 15.93 0.21 -3.95
CA CYS A 162 15.26 0.90 -2.84
C CYS A 162 15.49 2.42 -2.86
N LYS A 163 14.42 3.17 -3.10
CA LYS A 163 14.43 4.66 -3.17
C LYS A 163 14.52 5.38 -1.83
N PHE A 164 14.25 4.71 -0.72
CA PHE A 164 14.17 5.37 0.60
C PHE A 164 15.53 5.53 1.27
N GLY A 165 16.53 4.75 0.85
CA GLY A 165 17.83 4.66 1.51
C GLY A 165 17.75 4.01 2.89
N ILE A 166 18.91 3.70 3.47
CA ILE A 166 19.04 2.99 4.75
C ILE A 166 18.27 3.70 5.89
N PRO A 167 18.41 5.02 6.13
CA PRO A 167 17.85 5.61 7.33
C PRO A 167 16.33 5.77 7.28
N LYS A 168 15.69 5.84 6.09
CA LYS A 168 14.26 6.14 5.97
C LYS A 168 13.41 4.94 5.59
N CYS A 169 13.99 3.88 5.04
CA CYS A 169 13.25 2.66 4.72
C CYS A 169 12.60 2.09 5.99
N ALA A 170 11.39 1.53 5.88
CA ALA A 170 10.73 0.85 7.00
C ALA A 170 11.33 -0.53 7.31
N TYR A 171 12.13 -1.08 6.38
CA TYR A 171 12.75 -2.39 6.44
C TYR A 171 14.28 -2.27 6.57
N SER A 172 14.93 -3.33 7.05
CA SER A 172 16.38 -3.38 7.18
C SER A 172 17.07 -3.43 5.81
N HIS A 173 18.24 -2.79 5.70
CA HIS A 173 19.13 -2.84 4.53
C HIS A 173 20.42 -3.62 4.84
N ARG A 174 20.31 -4.73 5.58
CA ARG A 174 21.47 -5.58 5.93
C ARG A 174 21.27 -6.98 5.35
N LYS A 175 22.28 -7.48 4.63
CA LYS A 175 22.27 -8.85 4.08
C LYS A 175 22.93 -9.86 5.02
N ASP A 176 23.71 -9.39 5.98
CA ASP A 176 24.59 -10.18 6.87
C ASP A 176 23.90 -11.32 7.63
N PHE A 177 22.58 -11.23 7.85
CA PHE A 177 21.81 -12.19 8.64
C PHE A 177 20.79 -12.99 7.83
N LEU A 178 20.78 -12.82 6.50
CA LEU A 178 19.96 -13.65 5.63
C LEU A 178 20.53 -15.07 5.58
N PRO A 179 19.69 -16.11 5.45
CA PRO A 179 20.18 -17.47 5.29
C PRO A 179 21.00 -17.59 4.01
N ALA A 180 22.07 -18.38 4.07
CA ALA A 180 22.92 -18.64 2.90
C ALA A 180 22.15 -19.41 1.83
N GLY A 181 22.50 -19.20 0.56
CA GLY A 181 21.90 -19.90 -0.58
C GLY A 181 20.51 -19.40 -0.98
N GLY A 182 20.12 -18.19 -0.54
CA GLY A 182 18.89 -17.55 -1.01
C GLY A 182 19.01 -17.02 -2.45
N TRP A 183 17.86 -16.80 -3.09
CA TRP A 183 17.79 -16.25 -4.46
C TRP A 183 18.47 -14.88 -4.59
N TRP A 184 18.66 -14.15 -3.49
CA TRP A 184 19.32 -12.84 -3.44
C TRP A 184 20.86 -12.90 -3.51
N GLU A 185 21.47 -14.09 -3.49
CA GLU A 185 22.93 -14.24 -3.61
C GLU A 185 23.40 -14.39 -5.06
N THR A 186 22.51 -14.81 -5.96
CA THR A 186 22.83 -15.02 -7.38
C THR A 186 22.18 -13.93 -8.23
N ASP A 187 22.89 -13.45 -9.24
CA ASP A 187 22.35 -12.46 -10.17
C ASP A 187 21.12 -13.00 -10.91
N ASP A 188 21.14 -14.28 -11.26
CA ASP A 188 19.99 -14.96 -11.90
C ASP A 188 18.76 -14.97 -10.98
N GLY A 189 18.93 -15.31 -9.70
CA GLY A 189 17.82 -15.31 -8.74
C GLY A 189 17.25 -13.91 -8.49
N VAL A 190 18.11 -12.89 -8.44
CA VAL A 190 17.69 -11.48 -8.37
C VAL A 190 16.92 -11.06 -9.62
N ASN A 191 17.38 -11.44 -10.80
CA ASN A 191 16.72 -11.13 -12.07
C ASN A 191 15.36 -11.83 -12.21
N ASP A 192 15.28 -13.10 -11.81
CA ASP A 192 14.03 -13.87 -11.82
C ASP A 192 12.99 -13.26 -10.87
N GLU A 193 13.39 -12.89 -9.66
CA GLU A 193 12.49 -12.25 -8.71
C GLU A 193 12.07 -10.86 -9.18
N LYS A 194 13.00 -10.08 -9.76
CA LYS A 194 12.67 -8.79 -10.38
C LYS A 194 11.66 -8.95 -11.51
N LYS A 195 11.83 -9.96 -12.37
CA LYS A 195 10.88 -10.29 -13.44
C LYS A 195 9.52 -10.67 -12.87
N ARG A 196 9.46 -11.51 -11.82
CA ARG A 196 8.21 -11.90 -11.14
C ARG A 196 7.43 -10.67 -10.65
N ILE A 197 8.11 -9.72 -10.00
CA ILE A 197 7.49 -8.49 -9.49
C ILE A 197 6.94 -7.62 -10.64
N GLU A 198 7.63 -7.55 -11.78
CA GLU A 198 7.17 -6.77 -12.92
C GLU A 198 5.98 -7.43 -13.64
N ASP A 199 6.02 -8.76 -13.79
CA ASP A 199 4.90 -9.56 -14.30
C ASP A 199 3.64 -9.38 -13.41
N GLU A 200 3.80 -9.34 -12.08
CA GLU A 200 2.70 -9.08 -11.15
C GLU A 200 2.12 -7.66 -11.30
N LYS A 201 2.96 -6.64 -11.42
CA LYS A 201 2.51 -5.25 -11.65
C LYS A 201 1.76 -5.12 -12.97
N THR A 202 2.25 -5.75 -14.04
CA THR A 202 1.61 -5.69 -15.35
C THR A 202 0.26 -6.40 -15.33
N ALA A 203 0.15 -7.54 -14.66
CA ALA A 203 -1.12 -8.24 -14.44
C ALA A 203 -2.13 -7.37 -13.66
N LEU A 204 -1.71 -6.69 -12.58
CA LEU A 204 -2.61 -5.79 -11.83
C LEU A 204 -3.10 -4.61 -12.68
N LYS A 205 -2.22 -4.01 -13.48
CA LYS A 205 -2.62 -2.93 -14.41
C LYS A 205 -3.60 -3.43 -15.47
N GLN A 206 -3.37 -4.62 -16.01
CA GLN A 206 -4.28 -5.22 -16.98
C GLN A 206 -5.65 -5.51 -16.35
N ALA A 207 -5.69 -6.10 -15.16
CA ALA A 207 -6.93 -6.37 -14.43
C ALA A 207 -7.72 -5.08 -14.12
N ALA A 208 -7.03 -3.99 -13.77
CA ALA A 208 -7.66 -2.68 -13.57
C ALA A 208 -8.27 -2.13 -14.88
N LYS A 209 -7.54 -2.25 -16.00
CA LYS A 209 -8.04 -1.84 -17.33
C LYS A 209 -9.26 -2.66 -17.76
N GLU A 210 -9.22 -3.97 -17.59
CA GLU A 210 -10.34 -4.86 -17.89
C GLU A 210 -11.56 -4.53 -17.01
N ARG A 211 -11.36 -4.19 -15.73
CA ARG A 211 -12.44 -3.73 -14.85
C ARG A 211 -13.05 -2.40 -15.32
N LYS A 212 -12.25 -1.43 -15.79
CA LYS A 212 -12.74 -0.16 -16.37
C LYS A 212 -13.56 -0.43 -17.63
N GLN A 213 -13.02 -1.23 -18.57
CA GLN A 213 -13.73 -1.61 -19.80
C GLN A 213 -15.04 -2.36 -19.54
N ARG A 214 -15.08 -3.21 -18.50
CA ARG A 214 -16.31 -3.91 -18.12
C ARG A 214 -17.38 -2.93 -17.63
N ARG A 215 -17.01 -1.96 -16.80
CA ARG A 215 -17.93 -0.90 -16.33
C ARG A 215 -18.48 -0.06 -17.48
N GLU A 216 -17.64 0.31 -18.44
CA GLU A 216 -18.06 1.08 -19.63
C GLU A 216 -19.07 0.30 -20.49
N LYS A 217 -18.80 -0.99 -20.74
CA LYS A 217 -19.72 -1.87 -21.49
C LYS A 217 -21.05 -2.07 -20.77
N GLU A 218 -21.02 -2.26 -19.45
CA GLU A 218 -22.23 -2.39 -18.62
C GLU A 218 -23.03 -1.06 -18.56
N GLY A 219 -22.34 0.08 -18.50
CA GLY A 219 -22.97 1.41 -18.49
C GLY A 219 -23.69 1.77 -19.79
N GLN A 220 -23.13 1.39 -20.96
CA GLN A 220 -23.78 1.62 -22.26
C GLN A 220 -25.08 0.82 -22.43
N GLY A 221 -25.21 -0.35 -21.79
CA GLY A 221 -26.41 -1.19 -21.88
C GLY A 221 -27.61 -0.66 -21.09
N GLN A 222 -27.38 0.12 -20.03
CA GLN A 222 -28.47 0.56 -19.13
C GLN A 222 -29.19 1.83 -19.59
N ASN A 223 -28.54 2.67 -20.41
CA ASN A 223 -29.19 3.87 -20.95
C ASN A 223 -30.23 3.55 -22.04
N HIS A 224 -30.19 2.36 -22.65
CA HIS A 224 -31.07 2.03 -23.77
C HIS A 224 -32.46 1.48 -23.37
N HIS A 225 -32.69 1.14 -22.09
CA HIS A 225 -33.97 0.58 -21.62
C HIS A 225 -34.92 1.60 -20.99
N GLN A 226 -34.53 2.87 -20.88
CA GLN A 226 -35.50 3.94 -20.65
C GLN A 226 -36.17 4.33 -21.98
N GLN A 227 -36.89 3.38 -22.60
CA GLN A 227 -37.90 3.79 -23.56
C GLN A 227 -38.92 4.64 -22.79
N PRO A 228 -39.21 5.88 -23.23
CA PRO A 228 -40.30 6.63 -22.64
C PRO A 228 -41.54 5.78 -22.78
N ARG A 229 -42.12 5.34 -21.66
CA ARG A 229 -43.45 4.72 -21.66
C ARG A 229 -44.41 5.83 -22.12
N SER A 230 -44.58 5.91 -23.43
CA SER A 230 -45.59 6.67 -24.12
C SER A 230 -46.93 6.04 -23.78
N GLY A 231 -47.50 6.39 -22.63
CA GLY A 231 -48.80 5.86 -22.26
C GLY A 231 -49.26 6.25 -20.87
N GLY A 232 -50.13 7.26 -20.81
CA GLY A 232 -51.03 7.44 -19.68
C GLY A 232 -51.15 8.88 -19.22
N GLY A 233 -51.92 9.69 -19.95
CA GLY A 233 -52.38 10.99 -19.47
C GLY A 233 -53.15 10.84 -18.16
N GLY A 234 -52.49 11.15 -17.05
CA GLY A 234 -53.11 11.34 -15.75
C GLY A 234 -53.18 12.83 -15.45
N GLN A 235 -54.30 13.46 -15.81
CA GLN A 235 -54.64 14.81 -15.33
C GLN A 235 -54.72 14.79 -13.79
N ARG A 236 -53.65 15.18 -13.11
CA ARG A 236 -53.72 15.58 -11.71
C ARG A 236 -53.69 17.10 -11.63
N ARG A 237 -54.90 17.65 -11.53
CA ARG A 237 -55.16 18.99 -11.04
C ARG A 237 -54.89 19.04 -9.53
N GLY A 238 -54.40 20.19 -9.08
CA GLY A 238 -54.18 20.55 -7.67
C GLY A 238 -52.69 20.49 -7.33
N GLY A 239 -52.01 21.56 -6.98
CA GLY A 239 -52.44 22.80 -6.33
C GLY A 239 -51.50 23.03 -5.14
N GLY A 240 -50.82 24.19 -5.10
CA GLY A 240 -49.78 24.53 -4.12
C GLY A 240 -48.51 24.93 -4.86
N SER A 241 -48.24 26.19 -5.24
CA SER A 241 -48.39 27.47 -4.51
C SER A 241 -47.57 27.51 -3.23
N GLY A 242 -46.30 27.90 -3.37
CA GLY A 242 -45.36 28.20 -2.29
C GLY A 242 -43.94 27.94 -2.81
N GLY A 243 -43.22 28.88 -3.43
CA GLY A 243 -43.00 30.25 -2.96
C GLY A 243 -41.73 30.23 -2.10
N GLY A 244 -40.58 30.56 -2.69
CA GLY A 244 -39.32 30.57 -1.95
C GLY A 244 -38.08 30.72 -2.82
N GLY A 245 -38.08 31.66 -3.76
CA GLY A 245 -36.84 32.08 -4.40
C GLY A 245 -35.89 32.69 -3.37
N ARG A 246 -34.66 32.21 -3.32
CA ARG A 246 -33.54 32.97 -2.78
C ARG A 246 -32.46 33.01 -3.84
N ARG A 247 -32.44 34.14 -4.55
CA ARG A 247 -31.26 34.66 -5.24
C ARG A 247 -30.21 34.89 -4.15
N PHE A 248 -29.04 34.30 -4.29
CA PHE A 248 -27.89 34.66 -3.48
C PHE A 248 -27.14 35.75 -4.26
N ASP A 249 -27.34 36.99 -3.81
CA ASP A 249 -26.62 38.16 -4.30
C ASP A 249 -25.12 38.02 -4.01
N GLN A 250 -24.33 38.20 -5.07
CA GLN A 250 -22.90 38.43 -5.01
C GLN A 250 -22.66 39.83 -4.42
N HIS A 251 -22.47 39.92 -3.12
CA HIS A 251 -21.92 41.13 -2.48
C HIS A 251 -20.42 40.98 -2.30
N GLY A 252 -19.69 41.71 -3.14
CA GLY A 252 -18.28 42.01 -2.94
C GLY A 252 -18.08 42.83 -1.67
N HIS A 253 -17.01 42.51 -0.95
CA HIS A 253 -16.42 43.40 0.04
C HIS A 253 -14.94 43.59 -0.27
N ASP A 254 -14.66 44.72 -0.90
CA ASP A 254 -13.43 45.48 -0.73
C ASP A 254 -13.21 45.78 0.76
N SER A 255 -12.03 45.47 1.27
CA SER A 255 -11.47 46.15 2.44
C SER A 255 -9.94 46.14 2.40
N ARG A 256 -9.42 47.29 1.98
CA ARG A 256 -8.02 47.71 2.14
C ARG A 256 -7.77 48.20 3.58
N HIS A 257 -6.48 48.21 3.92
CA HIS A 257 -5.77 48.93 5.00
C HIS A 257 -5.67 48.22 6.37
N HIS A 258 -4.46 47.81 6.75
CA HIS A 258 -3.54 48.69 7.49
C HIS A 258 -2.09 48.15 7.52
N HIS A 259 -1.15 49.07 7.28
CA HIS A 259 0.27 48.90 7.54
C HIS A 259 0.52 48.90 9.06
N GLY A 260 1.24 47.89 9.56
CA GLY A 260 1.81 47.87 10.90
C GLY A 260 3.23 47.33 10.83
N ALA A 261 4.20 48.24 10.75
CA ALA A 261 5.61 47.90 10.87
C ALA A 261 5.90 47.38 12.28
N SER A 262 6.52 46.21 12.37
CA SER A 262 7.19 45.75 13.59
C SER A 262 8.42 44.96 13.19
N THR A 263 9.55 45.64 13.30
CA THR A 263 10.89 45.08 13.26
C THR A 263 11.11 44.26 14.52
N SER A 264 11.17 42.93 14.41
CA SER A 264 11.72 42.07 15.46
C SER A 264 12.56 40.96 14.84
N SER A 265 13.84 41.04 15.16
CA SER A 265 14.93 40.17 14.76
C SER A 265 14.78 38.74 15.29
N HIS A 266 15.47 37.82 14.61
CA HIS A 266 15.99 36.53 15.09
C HIS A 266 15.14 35.25 15.00
N THR A 267 15.65 34.40 14.09
CA THR A 267 15.86 32.94 14.14
C THR A 267 15.10 32.14 13.09
N HIS A 268 15.87 31.66 12.11
CA HIS A 268 15.46 30.71 11.10
C HIS A 268 15.27 29.34 11.75
N THR A 269 14.04 29.05 12.16
CA THR A 269 13.59 27.71 12.54
C THR A 269 12.74 27.18 11.40
N GLN A 270 13.12 26.02 10.84
CA GLN A 270 12.33 25.29 9.85
C GLN A 270 10.88 25.13 10.35
N PRO A 271 9.85 25.33 9.51
CA PRO A 271 8.49 24.98 9.87
C PRO A 271 8.41 23.46 10.07
N GLN A 272 8.31 23.03 11.32
CA GLN A 272 7.89 21.69 11.65
C GLN A 272 6.42 21.59 11.27
N THR A 273 6.07 20.68 10.37
CA THR A 273 4.69 20.27 10.18
C THR A 273 4.16 19.79 11.53
N PRO A 274 3.05 20.35 12.06
CA PRO A 274 2.49 19.85 13.30
C PRO A 274 2.13 18.38 13.09
N ALA A 275 2.71 17.52 13.92
CA ALA A 275 2.36 16.10 13.94
C ALA A 275 0.87 16.02 14.30
N LEU A 276 0.03 15.77 13.31
CA LEU A 276 -1.40 15.54 13.54
C LEU A 276 -1.54 14.41 14.57
N PRO A 277 -2.35 14.60 15.62
CA PRO A 277 -2.59 13.55 16.60
C PRO A 277 -3.22 12.35 15.89
N PHE A 278 -2.44 11.28 15.74
CA PHE A 278 -2.90 10.01 15.19
C PHE A 278 -3.89 9.41 16.18
N TYR A 279 -5.18 9.65 15.95
CA TYR A 279 -6.26 9.14 16.79
C TYR A 279 -6.35 7.62 16.56
N LEU A 280 -5.74 6.84 17.45
CA LEU A 280 -5.99 5.41 17.54
C LEU A 280 -7.44 5.22 17.99
N PRO A 281 -8.30 4.53 17.22
CA PRO A 281 -9.69 4.32 17.62
C PRO A 281 -9.75 3.62 18.98
N GLN A 282 -10.71 4.07 19.80
CA GLN A 282 -10.96 3.56 21.13
C GLN A 282 -11.28 2.06 21.06
N GLN A 283 -10.54 1.29 21.85
CA GLN A 283 -10.44 -0.17 21.82
C GLN A 283 -11.81 -0.85 21.97
N GLY A 284 -12.19 -1.70 21.01
CA GLY A 284 -13.26 -2.68 21.22
C GLY A 284 -13.94 -3.24 19.97
N ALA A 285 -14.07 -2.47 18.90
CA ALA A 285 -14.67 -2.94 17.65
C ALA A 285 -13.59 -3.16 16.60
N ALA A 286 -13.40 -4.40 16.15
CA ALA A 286 -12.61 -4.68 14.96
C ALA A 286 -13.31 -4.01 13.77
N MET A 287 -12.74 -2.91 13.28
CA MET A 287 -13.23 -2.28 12.04
C MET A 287 -13.11 -3.30 10.91
N SER A 288 -14.13 -3.39 10.07
CA SER A 288 -14.07 -4.26 8.90
C SER A 288 -12.95 -3.81 7.95
N VAL A 289 -12.39 -4.73 7.17
CA VAL A 289 -11.39 -4.40 6.13
C VAL A 289 -11.95 -3.36 5.15
N HIS A 290 -13.27 -3.41 4.89
CA HIS A 290 -13.96 -2.41 4.08
C HIS A 290 -13.91 -1.01 4.70
N GLU A 291 -14.24 -0.89 5.99
CA GLU A 291 -14.20 0.40 6.71
C GLU A 291 -12.78 0.98 6.78
N LEU A 292 -11.75 0.12 6.92
CA LEU A 292 -10.36 0.56 6.88
C LEU A 292 -9.98 1.10 5.50
N ALA A 293 -10.35 0.41 4.42
CA ALA A 293 -10.09 0.85 3.05
C ALA A 293 -10.81 2.18 2.72
N GLU A 294 -12.05 2.32 3.18
CA GLU A 294 -12.86 3.54 3.04
C GLU A 294 -12.18 4.73 3.74
N ARG A 295 -11.77 4.56 5.00
CA ARG A 295 -11.04 5.60 5.74
C ARG A 295 -9.71 5.96 5.09
N MET A 296 -9.01 5.01 4.48
CA MET A 296 -7.77 5.30 3.75
C MET A 296 -8.00 6.20 2.53
N GLN A 297 -9.14 6.09 1.87
CA GLN A 297 -9.51 6.93 0.72
C GLN A 297 -10.05 8.31 1.16
N ASN A 298 -10.64 8.37 2.34
CA ASN A 298 -11.38 9.54 2.86
C ASN A 298 -10.63 10.27 3.98
N PHE A 299 -9.29 10.35 3.91
CA PHE A 299 -8.44 11.09 4.86
C PHE A 299 -8.64 10.71 6.35
N GLY A 300 -9.00 9.45 6.61
CA GLY A 300 -9.22 8.90 7.95
C GLY A 300 -10.68 8.91 8.42
N PHE A 301 -11.60 9.46 7.62
CA PHE A 301 -13.03 9.52 7.91
C PHE A 301 -13.81 8.45 7.16
N THR A 302 -14.92 7.97 7.70
CA THR A 302 -15.89 7.18 6.92
C THR A 302 -16.71 8.12 6.02
N GLU A 303 -17.37 7.58 5.00
CA GLU A 303 -18.26 8.34 4.10
C GLU A 303 -19.39 9.02 4.88
N ARG A 304 -19.95 8.32 5.89
CA ARG A 304 -20.93 8.90 6.82
C ARG A 304 -20.37 10.12 7.55
N GLN A 305 -19.11 10.02 8.03
CA GLN A 305 -18.42 11.10 8.71
C GLN A 305 -18.15 12.30 7.79
N LEU A 306 -17.82 12.05 6.51
CA LEU A 306 -17.67 13.10 5.51
C LEU A 306 -18.98 13.86 5.26
N VAL A 307 -20.10 13.14 5.14
CA VAL A 307 -21.43 13.76 4.97
C VAL A 307 -21.76 14.65 6.17
N ASP A 308 -21.49 14.18 7.39
CA ASP A 308 -21.70 14.99 8.59
C ASP A 308 -20.83 16.26 8.55
N LEU A 309 -19.54 16.14 8.25
CA LEU A 309 -18.64 17.31 8.15
C LEU A 309 -19.10 18.30 7.08
N ALA A 310 -19.53 17.81 5.92
CA ALA A 310 -20.04 18.63 4.82
C ALA A 310 -21.31 19.41 5.25
N ASN A 311 -22.20 18.80 6.04
CA ASN A 311 -23.39 19.46 6.56
C ASN A 311 -23.06 20.63 7.51
N TYR A 312 -21.89 20.61 8.16
CA TYR A 312 -21.39 21.71 9.00
C TYR A 312 -20.42 22.64 8.26
N GLY A 313 -20.20 22.44 6.95
CA GLY A 313 -19.28 23.25 6.15
C GLY A 313 -17.81 23.08 6.51
N VAL A 314 -17.45 21.95 7.14
CA VAL A 314 -16.07 21.62 7.52
C VAL A 314 -15.49 20.66 6.50
N LYS A 315 -14.30 20.95 5.97
CA LYS A 315 -13.64 20.06 5.02
C LYS A 315 -12.83 18.99 5.76
N PRO A 316 -12.69 17.77 5.21
CA PRO A 316 -11.97 16.70 5.90
C PRO A 316 -10.47 16.98 6.13
N TRP A 317 -9.87 17.89 5.37
CA TRP A 317 -8.48 18.33 5.57
C TRP A 317 -8.34 19.55 6.50
N ASP A 318 -9.42 20.11 7.03
CA ASP A 318 -9.36 21.22 7.98
C ASP A 318 -8.90 20.71 9.36
N GLU A 319 -8.04 21.47 10.05
CA GLU A 319 -7.48 21.09 11.36
C GLU A 319 -8.55 20.84 12.44
N GLY A 320 -9.76 21.38 12.26
CA GLY A 320 -10.90 21.23 13.16
C GLY A 320 -11.83 20.06 12.84
N ALA A 321 -11.63 19.32 11.75
CA ALA A 321 -12.57 18.29 11.29
C ALA A 321 -12.86 17.23 12.35
N TRP A 322 -11.83 16.67 12.98
CA TRP A 322 -11.99 15.70 14.07
C TRP A 322 -12.69 16.28 15.29
N THR A 323 -12.41 17.54 15.65
CA THR A 323 -13.06 18.22 16.78
C THR A 323 -14.54 18.40 16.55
N THR A 324 -14.94 18.85 15.35
CA THR A 324 -16.35 18.96 14.94
C THR A 324 -17.04 17.62 15.02
N LEU A 325 -16.41 16.56 14.51
CA LEU A 325 -16.99 15.23 14.55
C LEU A 325 -17.16 14.71 15.98
N ASN A 326 -16.17 14.94 16.84
CA ASN A 326 -16.26 14.55 18.25
C ASN A 326 -17.41 15.26 18.97
N MET A 327 -17.66 16.55 18.65
CA MET A 327 -18.81 17.29 19.19
C MET A 327 -20.16 16.73 18.72
N LEU A 328 -20.24 16.12 17.54
CA LEU A 328 -21.49 15.55 17.01
C LEU A 328 -21.86 14.20 17.63
N TYR A 329 -20.86 13.38 17.97
CA TYR A 329 -21.07 12.00 18.40
C TYR A 329 -20.98 11.78 19.93
N HIS A 330 -20.59 12.81 20.71
CA HIS A 330 -20.48 12.74 22.17
C HIS A 330 -21.50 13.59 22.95
N TYR A 331 -22.59 14.01 22.33
CA TYR A 331 -23.77 14.62 22.97
C TYR A 331 -24.99 13.70 22.87
#